data_AF-A0A8J7WBU3-F1
#
_entry.id   AF-A0A8J7WBU3-F1
#
_cell.length_a   1.000
_cell.length_b   1.000
_cell.length_c   1.000
_cell.angle_alpha   90.00
_cell.angle_beta   90.00
_cell.angle_gamma   90.00
#
_symmetry.space_group_name_H-M   'P 1'
#
loop_
_entity.id
_entity.type
_entity.pdbx_description
1 polymer ?
#
loop_
_entity_poly.entity_id
_entity_poly.type
_entity_poly.pdbx_seq_one_letter_code
_entity_poly.pdbx_strand_id
1 'polypeptide(L)'
;MQSQSGYDAAKVIALFDRCSMRGLAPFVLLVGLSAASVHAQPTEAWVALVSGQSGPGAQSAFSDAFHAGAFLEQGGVEPRAMLRDSDPAAFEAGLAAAQGAPRVLLYHAGPGDAGRLRLAEGSLPMEAVLTALAEGGTQDLVILLENCAKRAADPSSPVVPQPPEGLAVTVVASASPDGACPGDGARLTDRLATLSGQNLAGQDVLALLDGFPRVGADAGPLLLGAPREPASAQILPVAEASAGPLLLPVELPPPEPDLADPTQGEAVIVFASLPATQLVAQPLTSGLPQPSIMVGLVPGLTDAALKDDAPPPAEDDRQPSITWNDLDTRRLLRAENAALFQTLVDGGAFDPPQGELVVALQTELTRMQCYNRGIDGDWGKGSQDGVKRYFDAADMPQPALEPTFDLFRTFVRRDDVECPVVAAATVRTPRPAVTNRANTGSRATPKPAPKPVVTRAEPKPAAKPTTKFGVGIGLR
;
A
#
# COMPACT_ATOMS: atom_id res chain seq x y z
N MET A 1 -44.19 66.96 -9.00
CA MET A 1 -43.23 65.86 -8.76
C MET A 1 -43.71 65.07 -7.53
N GLN A 2 -43.92 63.76 -7.71
CA GLN A 2 -43.92 62.63 -6.74
C GLN A 2 -44.65 62.81 -5.39
N SER A 3 -45.80 62.16 -5.14
CA SER A 3 -46.08 60.71 -4.88
C SER A 3 -45.71 60.24 -3.47
N GLN A 4 -46.71 60.07 -2.58
CA GLN A 4 -47.06 58.77 -1.96
C GLN A 4 -48.32 58.88 -1.06
N SER A 5 -49.32 58.07 -1.41
CA SER A 5 -50.53 57.69 -0.65
C SER A 5 -50.13 56.65 0.41
N GLY A 6 -50.64 56.58 1.65
CA GLY A 6 -51.99 56.86 2.12
C GLY A 6 -52.80 55.56 2.11
N TYR A 7 -52.78 54.79 3.20
CA TYR A 7 -53.77 53.75 3.50
C TYR A 7 -54.18 53.85 4.97
N ASP A 8 -55.43 54.28 5.14
CA ASP A 8 -56.17 54.43 6.39
C ASP A 8 -57.10 53.22 6.52
N ALA A 9 -56.99 52.48 7.62
CA ALA A 9 -57.75 51.26 7.87
C ALA A 9 -58.72 51.49 9.02
N ALA A 10 -59.93 51.96 8.67
CA ALA A 10 -61.08 51.97 9.57
C ALA A 10 -62.34 51.47 8.84
N LYS A 11 -63.12 50.65 9.57
CA LYS A 11 -64.45 50.06 9.26
C LYS A 11 -64.45 48.79 8.39
N VAL A 12 -64.74 47.64 9.01
CA VAL A 12 -66.07 46.99 8.94
C VAL A 12 -66.26 46.14 10.21
N ILE A 13 -67.29 46.48 10.99
CA ILE A 13 -67.92 45.64 12.02
C ILE A 13 -69.12 44.99 11.34
N ALA A 14 -69.29 43.66 11.46
CA ALA A 14 -70.60 43.02 11.53
C ALA A 14 -70.51 41.50 11.75
N LEU A 15 -71.14 41.07 12.86
CA LEU A 15 -71.90 39.83 13.03
C LEU A 15 -71.14 38.48 12.93
N PHE A 16 -70.76 37.92 14.08
CA PHE A 16 -71.23 36.57 14.43
C PHE A 16 -71.42 36.42 15.94
N ASP A 17 -72.50 35.72 16.24
CA ASP A 17 -73.27 35.69 17.46
C ASP A 17 -72.74 34.64 18.46
N ARG A 18 -73.06 34.91 19.73
CA ARG A 18 -72.99 34.08 20.95
C ARG A 18 -72.60 32.59 20.80
N CYS A 19 -71.50 32.21 21.44
CA CYS A 19 -71.54 31.08 22.39
C CYS A 19 -70.54 31.24 23.55
N SER A 20 -71.07 30.94 24.72
CA SER A 20 -70.57 31.16 26.07
C SER A 20 -69.52 30.11 26.50
N MET A 21 -68.49 30.58 27.23
CA MET A 21 -67.78 29.93 28.37
C MET A 21 -67.23 28.49 28.19
N ARG A 22 -66.06 28.08 28.68
CA ARG A 22 -65.10 28.57 29.69
C ARG A 22 -63.89 27.60 29.62
N GLY A 23 -62.67 28.11 29.77
CA GLY A 23 -61.52 27.31 30.21
C GLY A 23 -60.51 26.93 29.13
N LEU A 24 -59.73 27.90 28.64
CA LEU A 24 -58.52 27.66 27.85
C LEU A 24 -57.32 28.23 28.61
N ALA A 25 -56.40 27.33 28.99
CA ALA A 25 -55.07 27.65 29.48
C ALA A 25 -54.28 28.42 28.41
N PRO A 26 -53.33 29.30 28.79
CA PRO A 26 -52.47 29.97 27.83
C PRO A 26 -51.53 28.95 27.19
N PHE A 27 -51.86 28.51 25.98
CA PHE A 27 -50.95 27.79 25.11
C PHE A 27 -49.90 28.81 24.63
N VAL A 28 -48.78 28.89 25.33
CA VAL A 28 -47.61 29.65 24.90
C VAL A 28 -47.05 28.96 23.67
N LEU A 29 -47.33 29.51 22.50
CA LEU A 29 -46.77 29.07 21.22
C LEU A 29 -45.32 29.56 21.16
N LEU A 30 -44.42 28.78 21.77
CA LEU A 30 -42.99 28.97 21.65
C LEU A 30 -42.61 28.57 20.21
N VAL A 31 -42.50 29.56 19.32
CA VAL A 31 -41.89 29.39 18.00
C VAL A 31 -40.40 29.16 18.23
N GLY A 32 -40.03 27.91 18.53
CA GLY A 32 -38.65 27.48 18.50
C GLY A 32 -38.17 27.54 17.06
N LEU A 33 -37.36 28.56 16.73
CA LEU A 33 -36.45 28.48 15.59
C LEU A 33 -35.47 27.33 15.88
N SER A 34 -35.88 26.10 15.60
CA SER A 34 -34.94 25.01 15.38
C SER A 34 -34.16 25.38 14.14
N ALA A 35 -32.92 25.85 14.34
CA ALA A 35 -31.92 25.82 13.28
C ALA A 35 -31.80 24.37 12.85
N ALA A 36 -32.56 23.98 11.83
CA ALA A 36 -32.35 22.74 11.13
C ALA A 36 -30.96 22.86 10.53
N SER A 37 -29.97 22.30 11.22
CA SER A 37 -28.68 22.01 10.64
C SER A 37 -28.99 21.22 9.38
N VAL A 38 -28.87 21.88 8.23
CA VAL A 38 -28.82 21.20 6.93
C VAL A 38 -27.58 20.36 7.02
N HIS A 39 -27.75 19.13 7.52
CA HIS A 39 -26.76 18.09 7.38
C HIS A 39 -26.74 17.87 5.88
N ALA A 40 -25.75 18.46 5.20
CA ALA A 40 -25.43 18.12 3.84
C ALA A 40 -25.39 16.59 3.83
N GLN A 41 -26.36 15.97 3.16
CA GLN A 41 -26.37 14.52 3.07
C GLN A 41 -25.00 14.16 2.49
N PRO A 42 -24.26 13.24 3.14
CA PRO A 42 -22.95 12.88 2.66
C PRO A 42 -23.12 12.49 1.20
N THR A 43 -22.51 13.26 0.31
CA THR A 43 -22.38 12.87 -1.10
C THR A 43 -21.89 11.43 -1.08
N GLU A 44 -22.69 10.52 -1.62
CA GLU A 44 -22.50 9.07 -1.45
C GLU A 44 -21.05 8.71 -1.79
N ALA A 45 -20.28 8.46 -0.74
CA ALA A 45 -18.83 8.35 -0.84
C ALA A 45 -18.50 7.02 -1.49
N TRP A 46 -17.61 7.06 -2.48
CA TRP A 46 -17.03 5.86 -3.04
C TRP A 46 -16.27 5.08 -1.98
N VAL A 47 -16.41 3.76 -2.02
CA VAL A 47 -15.61 2.82 -1.25
C VAL A 47 -14.65 2.12 -2.20
N ALA A 48 -13.39 1.92 -1.80
CA ALA A 48 -12.43 1.19 -2.61
C ALA A 48 -12.11 -0.22 -2.06
N LEU A 49 -11.95 -1.17 -2.97
CA LEU A 49 -11.32 -2.46 -2.76
C LEU A 49 -10.08 -2.52 -3.67
N VAL A 50 -8.90 -2.74 -3.10
CA VAL A 50 -7.64 -2.70 -3.84
C VAL A 50 -6.93 -4.03 -3.68
N SER A 51 -6.58 -4.68 -4.78
CA SER A 51 -5.94 -6.00 -4.78
C SER A 51 -4.71 -6.03 -5.69
N GLY A 52 -3.59 -6.52 -5.16
CA GLY A 52 -2.39 -6.83 -5.91
C GLY A 52 -2.05 -8.31 -5.82
N GLN A 53 -2.00 -9.01 -6.95
CA GLN A 53 -1.76 -10.45 -7.05
C GLN A 53 -0.44 -10.69 -7.78
N SER A 54 0.61 -10.85 -6.99
CA SER A 54 1.94 -11.17 -7.45
C SER A 54 1.94 -12.57 -8.05
N GLY A 55 2.63 -12.74 -9.17
CA GLY A 55 2.73 -14.04 -9.82
C GLY A 55 3.66 -14.02 -11.02
N PRO A 56 3.81 -15.16 -11.72
CA PRO A 56 4.61 -15.22 -12.93
C PRO A 56 4.14 -14.19 -13.97
N GLY A 57 4.96 -13.17 -14.21
CA GLY A 57 4.68 -12.09 -15.16
C GLY A 57 4.00 -10.85 -14.57
N ALA A 58 3.66 -10.86 -13.28
CA ALA A 58 3.01 -9.75 -12.57
C ALA A 58 3.72 -9.46 -11.23
N GLN A 59 5.06 -9.45 -11.23
CA GLN A 59 5.85 -9.29 -10.01
C GLN A 59 5.63 -7.93 -9.32
N SER A 60 5.27 -6.88 -10.07
CA SER A 60 4.98 -5.55 -9.55
C SER A 60 3.56 -5.39 -9.02
N ALA A 61 2.67 -6.38 -9.17
CA ALA A 61 1.24 -6.21 -8.96
C ALA A 61 0.88 -5.68 -7.56
N PHE A 62 1.61 -6.10 -6.52
CA PHE A 62 1.39 -5.54 -5.19
C PHE A 62 1.87 -4.08 -5.06
N SER A 63 3.03 -3.75 -5.63
CA SER A 63 3.49 -2.34 -5.69
C SER A 63 2.50 -1.47 -6.45
N ASP A 64 1.93 -2.00 -7.54
CA ASP A 64 0.94 -1.31 -8.35
C ASP A 64 -0.34 -1.03 -7.55
N ALA A 65 -0.83 -2.06 -6.83
CA ALA A 65 -1.94 -1.93 -5.88
C ALA A 65 -1.64 -0.92 -4.76
N PHE A 66 -0.41 -0.91 -4.23
CA PHE A 66 0.02 0.08 -3.24
C PHE A 66 -0.10 1.52 -3.74
N HIS A 67 0.41 1.81 -4.93
CA HIS A 67 0.29 3.14 -5.52
C HIS A 67 -1.16 3.53 -5.83
N ALA A 68 -1.98 2.59 -6.29
CA ALA A 68 -3.41 2.85 -6.52
C ALA A 68 -4.15 3.13 -5.21
N GLY A 69 -3.89 2.38 -4.14
CA GLY A 69 -4.46 2.62 -2.82
C GLY A 69 -4.09 4.01 -2.29
N ALA A 70 -2.82 4.38 -2.37
CA ALA A 70 -2.34 5.70 -1.94
C ALA A 70 -2.99 6.85 -2.74
N PHE A 71 -3.14 6.70 -4.06
CA PHE A 71 -3.86 7.65 -4.91
C PHE A 71 -5.31 7.86 -4.44
N LEU A 72 -6.02 6.77 -4.18
CA LEU A 72 -7.43 6.80 -3.76
C LEU A 72 -7.60 7.47 -2.40
N GLU A 73 -6.74 7.14 -1.43
CA GLU A 73 -6.76 7.77 -0.10
C GLU A 73 -6.53 9.28 -0.17
N GLN A 74 -5.56 9.73 -0.97
CA GLN A 74 -5.32 11.15 -1.21
C GLN A 74 -6.53 11.85 -1.84
N GLY A 75 -7.25 11.14 -2.71
CA GLY A 75 -8.50 11.57 -3.31
C GLY A 75 -9.74 11.41 -2.41
N GLY A 76 -9.57 11.10 -1.12
CA GLY A 76 -10.68 10.96 -0.16
C GLY A 76 -11.54 9.70 -0.36
N VAL A 77 -11.08 8.72 -1.14
CA VAL A 77 -11.72 7.42 -1.32
C VAL A 77 -11.00 6.41 -0.43
N GLU A 78 -11.62 6.05 0.69
CA GLU A 78 -11.03 5.15 1.68
C GLU A 78 -11.02 3.69 1.18
N PRO A 79 -9.85 3.04 1.03
CA PRO A 79 -9.77 1.60 0.77
C PRO A 79 -10.27 0.83 1.99
N ARG A 80 -11.36 0.07 1.82
CA ARG A 80 -11.89 -0.81 2.88
C ARG A 80 -11.07 -2.07 3.04
N ALA A 81 -10.41 -2.49 1.99
CA ALA A 81 -9.47 -3.60 2.01
C ALA A 81 -8.36 -3.38 0.99
N MET A 82 -7.15 -3.69 1.46
CA MET A 82 -5.92 -3.70 0.69
C MET A 82 -5.39 -5.13 0.70
N LEU A 83 -5.58 -5.84 -0.40
CA LEU A 83 -5.33 -7.28 -0.49
C LEU A 83 -4.04 -7.55 -1.24
N ARG A 84 -3.11 -8.27 -0.59
CA ARG A 84 -1.88 -8.76 -1.19
C ARG A 84 -1.94 -10.26 -1.34
N ASP A 85 -1.71 -10.77 -2.54
CA ASP A 85 -1.57 -12.20 -2.83
C ASP A 85 -2.67 -13.03 -2.13
N SER A 86 -3.89 -12.48 -2.12
CA SER A 86 -5.00 -13.04 -1.36
C SER A 86 -5.58 -14.26 -2.06
N ASP A 87 -6.07 -15.21 -1.26
CA ASP A 87 -6.89 -16.32 -1.75
C ASP A 87 -8.34 -15.86 -2.03
N PRO A 88 -9.19 -16.70 -2.64
CA PRO A 88 -10.60 -16.37 -2.89
C PRO A 88 -11.40 -16.00 -1.65
N ALA A 89 -11.18 -16.64 -0.51
CA ALA A 89 -11.94 -16.39 0.71
C ALA A 89 -11.60 -15.01 1.31
N ALA A 90 -10.32 -14.64 1.30
CA ALA A 90 -9.87 -13.31 1.71
C ALA A 90 -10.39 -12.22 0.76
N PHE A 91 -10.44 -12.48 -0.55
CA PHE A 91 -11.03 -11.56 -1.51
C PHE A 91 -12.54 -11.38 -1.30
N GLU A 92 -13.28 -12.47 -1.07
CA GLU A 92 -14.71 -12.43 -0.73
C GLU A 92 -14.98 -11.68 0.58
N ALA A 93 -14.12 -11.82 1.59
CA ALA A 93 -14.20 -11.01 2.81
C ALA A 93 -13.99 -9.51 2.52
N GLY A 94 -13.10 -9.16 1.59
CA GLY A 94 -12.92 -7.80 1.11
C GLY A 94 -14.17 -7.25 0.41
N LEU A 95 -14.84 -8.08 -0.42
CA LEU A 95 -16.13 -7.71 -1.02
C LEU A 95 -17.22 -7.51 0.04
N ALA A 96 -17.27 -8.37 1.06
CA ALA A 96 -18.20 -8.25 2.18
C ALA A 96 -18.00 -6.93 2.94
N ALA A 97 -16.76 -6.46 3.10
CA ALA A 97 -16.45 -5.17 3.73
C ALA A 97 -16.92 -3.95 2.90
N ALA A 98 -17.20 -4.13 1.61
CA ALA A 98 -17.76 -3.10 0.74
C ALA A 98 -19.30 -3.13 0.65
N GLN A 99 -19.97 -4.11 1.27
CA GLN A 99 -21.43 -4.20 1.25
C GLN A 99 -22.09 -2.97 1.89
N GLY A 100 -23.26 -2.61 1.38
CA GLY A 100 -24.01 -1.42 1.75
C GLY A 100 -23.50 -0.12 1.13
N ALA A 101 -22.36 -0.15 0.43
CA ALA A 101 -21.87 1.00 -0.32
C ALA A 101 -22.58 1.07 -1.69
N PRO A 102 -23.28 2.18 -2.02
CA PRO A 102 -23.94 2.34 -3.32
C PRO A 102 -22.93 2.47 -4.47
N ARG A 103 -21.69 2.88 -4.19
CA ARG A 103 -20.64 3.14 -5.19
C ARG A 103 -19.34 2.50 -4.76
N VAL A 104 -18.83 1.57 -5.57
CA VAL A 104 -17.62 0.79 -5.28
C VAL A 104 -16.60 0.94 -6.39
N LEU A 105 -15.35 1.25 -6.03
CA LEU A 105 -14.20 1.16 -6.91
C LEU A 105 -13.42 -0.12 -6.59
N LEU A 106 -13.23 -0.98 -7.58
CA LEU A 106 -12.37 -2.15 -7.49
C LEU A 106 -11.11 -1.90 -8.31
N TYR A 107 -9.96 -1.78 -7.66
CA TYR A 107 -8.67 -1.83 -8.33
C TYR A 107 -8.07 -3.23 -8.22
N HIS A 108 -7.67 -3.81 -9.33
CA HIS A 108 -6.99 -5.10 -9.36
C HIS A 108 -5.75 -5.04 -10.28
N ALA A 109 -4.58 -5.30 -9.69
CA ALA A 109 -3.35 -5.57 -10.40
C ALA A 109 -2.99 -7.04 -10.26
N GLY A 110 -2.70 -7.70 -11.39
CA GLY A 110 -2.38 -9.11 -11.37
C GLY A 110 -2.62 -9.78 -12.71
N PRO A 111 -2.28 -11.07 -12.82
CA PRO A 111 -2.68 -11.86 -13.98
C PRO A 111 -4.21 -11.98 -14.01
N GLY A 112 -4.81 -11.85 -15.19
CA GLY A 112 -6.25 -12.04 -15.39
C GLY A 112 -6.49 -13.12 -16.42
N ASP A 113 -7.55 -13.90 -16.23
CA ASP A 113 -8.09 -14.79 -17.25
C ASP A 113 -9.44 -14.23 -17.74
N ALA A 114 -9.93 -14.69 -18.88
CA ALA A 114 -11.17 -14.18 -19.47
C ALA A 114 -12.36 -14.36 -18.51
N GLY A 115 -12.85 -13.25 -17.95
CA GLY A 115 -13.96 -13.23 -17.01
C GLY A 115 -13.64 -13.78 -15.62
N ARG A 116 -12.36 -13.88 -15.23
CA ARG A 116 -11.95 -14.32 -13.89
C ARG A 116 -10.81 -13.45 -13.34
N LEU A 117 -10.91 -13.11 -12.05
CA LEU A 117 -9.80 -12.53 -11.30
C LEU A 117 -8.92 -13.67 -10.80
N ARG A 118 -7.63 -13.68 -11.16
CA ARG A 118 -6.70 -14.66 -10.63
C ARG A 118 -6.20 -14.21 -9.27
N LEU A 119 -6.16 -15.16 -8.36
CA LEU A 119 -5.82 -14.98 -6.94
C LEU A 119 -4.71 -15.97 -6.57
N ALA A 120 -4.05 -15.82 -5.43
CA ALA A 120 -2.88 -16.64 -5.08
C ALA A 120 -3.18 -18.15 -5.08
N GLU A 121 -4.36 -18.54 -4.59
CA GLU A 121 -4.80 -19.95 -4.50
C GLU A 121 -6.04 -20.24 -5.36
N GLY A 122 -6.19 -19.56 -6.50
CA GLY A 122 -7.25 -19.89 -7.44
C GLY A 122 -7.67 -18.74 -8.33
N SER A 123 -8.95 -18.71 -8.66
CA SER A 123 -9.53 -17.61 -9.42
C SER A 123 -11.00 -17.43 -9.05
N LEU A 124 -11.44 -16.19 -8.98
CA LEU A 124 -12.82 -15.84 -8.72
C LEU A 124 -13.50 -15.43 -10.04
N PRO A 125 -14.66 -16.02 -10.41
CA PRO A 125 -15.40 -15.56 -11.57
C PRO A 125 -15.81 -14.10 -11.40
N MET A 126 -15.60 -13.26 -12.41
CA MET A 126 -16.02 -11.86 -12.37
C MET A 126 -17.54 -11.75 -12.14
N GLU A 127 -18.34 -12.67 -12.69
CA GLU A 127 -19.78 -12.74 -12.47
C GLU A 127 -20.15 -12.89 -10.99
N ALA A 128 -19.36 -13.67 -10.23
CA ALA A 128 -19.55 -13.82 -8.79
C ALA A 128 -19.24 -12.51 -8.04
N VAL A 129 -18.20 -11.78 -8.47
CA VAL A 129 -17.86 -10.45 -7.93
C VAL A 129 -19.00 -9.45 -8.17
N LEU A 130 -19.51 -9.36 -9.41
CA LEU A 130 -20.61 -8.47 -9.76
C LEU A 130 -21.89 -8.80 -8.99
N THR A 131 -22.21 -10.09 -8.87
CA THR A 131 -23.39 -10.57 -8.13
C THR A 131 -23.29 -10.21 -6.65
N ALA A 132 -22.14 -10.48 -6.02
CA ALA A 132 -21.93 -10.18 -4.59
C ALA A 132 -22.05 -8.69 -4.27
N LEU A 133 -21.57 -7.81 -5.15
CA LEU A 133 -21.69 -6.36 -4.97
C LEU A 133 -23.13 -5.87 -5.21
N ALA A 134 -23.80 -6.37 -6.26
CA ALA A 134 -25.20 -6.03 -6.52
C ALA A 134 -26.12 -6.47 -5.36
N GLU A 135 -25.97 -7.70 -4.85
CA GLU A 135 -26.70 -8.20 -3.68
C GLU A 135 -26.34 -7.40 -2.41
N GLY A 136 -25.12 -6.89 -2.33
CA GLY A 136 -24.66 -5.97 -1.30
C GLY A 136 -25.23 -4.55 -1.40
N GLY A 137 -26.02 -4.23 -2.43
CA GLY A 137 -26.63 -2.93 -2.63
C GLY A 137 -25.79 -1.91 -3.41
N THR A 138 -24.70 -2.34 -4.05
CA THR A 138 -23.94 -1.50 -4.97
C THR A 138 -24.74 -1.24 -6.25
N GLN A 139 -24.78 0.04 -6.65
CA GLN A 139 -25.46 0.54 -7.85
C GLN A 139 -24.44 0.94 -8.92
N ASP A 140 -23.33 1.56 -8.51
CA ASP A 140 -22.24 1.98 -9.39
C ASP A 140 -20.95 1.21 -9.05
N LEU A 141 -20.36 0.57 -10.06
CA LEU A 141 -19.08 -0.12 -9.94
C LEU A 141 -18.09 0.38 -10.99
N VAL A 142 -16.94 0.87 -10.54
CA VAL A 142 -15.78 1.16 -11.40
C VAL A 142 -14.72 0.10 -11.15
N ILE A 143 -14.30 -0.60 -12.19
CA ILE A 143 -13.22 -1.59 -12.13
C ILE A 143 -12.00 -1.05 -12.86
N LEU A 144 -10.90 -0.87 -12.13
CA LEU A 144 -9.59 -0.48 -12.63
C LEU A 144 -8.71 -1.74 -12.73
N LEU A 145 -8.43 -2.20 -13.95
CA LEU A 145 -7.70 -3.44 -14.21
C LEU A 145 -6.28 -3.16 -14.73
N GLU A 146 -5.29 -3.40 -13.89
CA GLU A 146 -3.88 -3.43 -14.28
C GLU A 146 -3.53 -4.86 -14.75
N ASN A 147 -3.86 -5.15 -16.02
CA ASN A 147 -3.79 -6.48 -16.62
C ASN A 147 -2.46 -6.75 -17.36
N CYS A 148 -1.38 -6.07 -16.96
CA CYS A 148 -0.10 -6.12 -17.66
C CYS A 148 0.83 -7.27 -17.31
N ALA A 149 0.28 -8.48 -17.21
CA ALA A 149 1.08 -9.68 -17.05
C ALA A 149 1.85 -9.99 -18.35
N LYS A 150 3.18 -10.00 -18.31
CA LYS A 150 4.13 -10.06 -19.46
C LYS A 150 4.07 -11.32 -20.38
N ARG A 151 2.93 -11.94 -20.67
CA ARG A 151 2.84 -13.05 -21.64
C ARG A 151 2.06 -12.68 -22.90
N ALA A 152 2.81 -12.41 -23.96
CA ALA A 152 2.37 -12.16 -25.34
C ALA A 152 1.68 -13.37 -26.04
N ALA A 153 1.12 -14.33 -25.30
CA ALA A 153 0.56 -15.55 -25.88
C ALA A 153 -0.76 -16.00 -25.28
N ASP A 154 -1.30 -15.33 -24.25
CA ASP A 154 -2.63 -15.64 -23.76
C ASP A 154 -3.59 -14.50 -24.12
N PRO A 155 -4.40 -14.65 -25.18
CA PRO A 155 -5.35 -13.64 -25.65
C PRO A 155 -6.60 -13.55 -24.75
N SER A 156 -6.50 -13.94 -23.47
CA SER A 156 -7.61 -13.91 -22.54
C SER A 156 -7.82 -12.48 -22.04
N SER A 157 -8.35 -11.65 -22.94
CA SER A 157 -8.84 -10.32 -22.65
C SER A 157 -9.79 -10.36 -21.45
N PRO A 158 -9.83 -9.31 -20.62
CA PRO A 158 -10.84 -9.21 -19.58
C PRO A 158 -12.23 -9.12 -20.23
N VAL A 159 -12.93 -10.25 -20.28
CA VAL A 159 -14.35 -10.31 -20.63
C VAL A 159 -15.13 -9.88 -19.38
N VAL A 160 -15.72 -8.71 -19.43
CA VAL A 160 -16.63 -8.26 -18.37
C VAL A 160 -17.97 -8.93 -18.64
N PRO A 161 -18.47 -9.80 -17.73
CA PRO A 161 -19.78 -10.41 -17.91
C PRO A 161 -20.88 -9.34 -17.86
N GLN A 162 -22.05 -9.69 -18.38
CA GLN A 162 -23.21 -8.79 -18.31
C GLN A 162 -23.51 -8.49 -16.83
N PRO A 163 -23.60 -7.21 -16.42
CA PRO A 163 -23.88 -6.88 -15.04
C PRO A 163 -25.30 -7.28 -14.63
N PRO A 164 -25.53 -7.65 -13.36
CA PRO A 164 -26.87 -7.85 -12.81
C PRO A 164 -27.76 -6.61 -12.99
N GLU A 165 -29.07 -6.80 -13.02
CA GLU A 165 -30.02 -5.68 -13.09
C GLU A 165 -29.82 -4.72 -11.91
N GLY A 166 -29.76 -3.43 -12.20
CA GLY A 166 -29.54 -2.38 -11.20
C GLY A 166 -28.08 -2.06 -10.88
N LEU A 167 -27.11 -2.78 -11.45
CA LEU A 167 -25.67 -2.48 -11.32
C LEU A 167 -25.12 -1.87 -12.61
N ALA A 168 -24.68 -0.61 -12.56
CA ALA A 168 -23.90 0.02 -13.61
C ALA A 168 -22.41 -0.32 -13.42
N VAL A 169 -21.76 -0.86 -14.46
CA VAL A 169 -20.36 -1.27 -14.39
C VAL A 169 -19.56 -0.58 -15.49
N THR A 170 -18.56 0.21 -15.08
CA THR A 170 -17.53 0.76 -15.97
C THR A 170 -16.20 0.06 -15.68
N VAL A 171 -15.54 -0.45 -16.70
CA VAL A 171 -14.21 -1.06 -16.59
C VAL A 171 -13.20 -0.22 -17.37
N VAL A 172 -12.08 0.11 -16.72
CA VAL A 172 -10.92 0.78 -17.31
C VAL A 172 -9.72 -0.14 -17.16
N ALA A 173 -9.00 -0.43 -18.25
CA ALA A 173 -7.88 -1.37 -18.23
C ALA A 173 -6.60 -0.77 -18.79
N SER A 174 -5.42 -1.22 -18.31
CA SER A 174 -4.11 -0.80 -18.83
C SER A 174 -3.91 -1.16 -20.31
N ALA A 175 -4.40 -2.32 -20.74
CA ALA A 175 -4.28 -2.80 -22.10
C ALA A 175 -5.64 -3.19 -22.69
N SER A 176 -5.81 -2.96 -23.99
CA SER A 176 -7.00 -3.39 -24.71
C SER A 176 -7.05 -4.92 -24.83
N PRO A 177 -8.21 -5.52 -25.12
CA PRO A 177 -8.36 -6.96 -25.30
C PRO A 177 -7.29 -7.63 -26.17
N ASP A 178 -6.92 -6.98 -27.27
CA ASP A 178 -5.93 -7.46 -28.25
C ASP A 178 -4.59 -6.69 -28.16
N GLY A 179 -4.46 -5.78 -27.18
CA GLY A 179 -3.35 -4.86 -27.06
C GLY A 179 -2.19 -5.45 -26.27
N ALA A 180 -0.97 -5.19 -26.72
CA ALA A 180 0.18 -5.29 -25.83
C ALA A 180 0.07 -4.21 -24.74
N CYS A 181 0.65 -4.49 -23.59
CA CYS A 181 0.78 -3.45 -22.58
C CYS A 181 1.57 -2.26 -23.10
N PRO A 182 1.13 -1.04 -22.74
CA PRO A 182 1.91 0.13 -23.04
C PRO A 182 3.31 -0.01 -22.43
N GLY A 183 4.29 0.64 -23.04
CA GLY A 183 5.63 0.75 -22.47
C GLY A 183 5.60 1.48 -21.12
N ASP A 184 6.76 1.52 -20.46
CA ASP A 184 6.91 2.11 -19.14
C ASP A 184 6.38 3.56 -19.10
N GLY A 185 5.66 3.91 -18.03
CA GLY A 185 5.10 5.25 -17.84
C GLY A 185 3.70 5.46 -18.44
N ALA A 186 3.15 4.48 -19.14
CA ALA A 186 1.82 4.56 -19.75
C ALA A 186 0.85 3.48 -19.24
N ARG A 187 1.22 2.72 -18.20
CA ARG A 187 0.29 1.81 -17.51
C ARG A 187 -0.73 2.60 -16.68
N LEU A 188 -1.83 1.96 -16.32
CA LEU A 188 -2.86 2.56 -15.48
C LEU A 188 -2.25 3.04 -14.15
N THR A 189 -1.43 2.19 -13.54
CA THR A 189 -0.74 2.49 -12.28
C THR A 189 0.22 3.68 -12.42
N ASP A 190 0.99 3.75 -13.51
CA ASP A 190 1.91 4.86 -13.75
C ASP A 190 1.14 6.20 -13.82
N ARG A 191 -0.04 6.17 -14.45
CA ARG A 191 -0.94 7.32 -14.50
C ARG A 191 -1.46 7.70 -13.12
N LEU A 192 -1.93 6.74 -12.33
CA LEU A 192 -2.41 6.98 -10.97
C LEU A 192 -1.29 7.51 -10.05
N ALA A 193 -0.07 6.96 -10.18
CA ALA A 193 1.10 7.40 -9.45
C ALA A 193 1.49 8.84 -9.82
N THR A 194 1.44 9.21 -11.11
CA THR A 194 1.70 10.59 -11.56
C THR A 194 0.66 11.59 -11.06
N LEU A 195 -0.60 11.14 -10.92
CA LEU A 195 -1.69 11.94 -10.38
C LEU A 195 -1.59 12.05 -8.85
N SER A 196 -0.95 11.09 -8.19
CA SER A 196 -0.66 11.15 -6.76
C SER A 196 0.26 12.34 -6.46
N GLY A 197 -0.10 13.15 -5.47
CA GLY A 197 0.57 14.42 -5.17
C GLY A 197 -0.02 15.66 -5.86
N GLN A 198 -1.01 15.50 -6.73
CA GLN A 198 -1.79 16.62 -7.26
C GLN A 198 -3.03 16.88 -6.40
N ASN A 199 -3.51 18.13 -6.36
CA ASN A 199 -4.81 18.43 -5.76
C ASN A 199 -5.92 18.12 -6.76
N LEU A 200 -6.56 16.96 -6.58
CA LEU A 200 -7.60 16.46 -7.48
C LEU A 200 -9.00 16.59 -6.90
N ALA A 201 -9.18 17.36 -5.83
CA ALA A 201 -10.48 17.54 -5.20
C ALA A 201 -11.52 18.04 -6.22
N GLY A 202 -12.64 17.33 -6.32
CA GLY A 202 -13.73 17.59 -7.25
C GLY A 202 -13.48 17.14 -8.69
N GLN A 203 -12.34 16.51 -8.99
CA GLN A 203 -12.05 15.97 -10.32
C GLN A 203 -12.62 14.56 -10.48
N ASP A 204 -13.08 14.26 -11.69
CA ASP A 204 -13.55 12.92 -12.06
C ASP A 204 -12.37 12.04 -12.47
N VAL A 205 -12.10 10.98 -11.70
CA VAL A 205 -11.05 10.00 -12.00
C VAL A 205 -11.25 9.39 -13.38
N LEU A 206 -12.49 9.13 -13.81
CA LEU A 206 -12.74 8.58 -15.13
C LEU A 206 -12.35 9.59 -16.21
N ALA A 207 -12.48 10.91 -16.00
CA ALA A 207 -11.96 11.90 -16.94
C ALA A 207 -10.42 11.94 -16.94
N LEU A 208 -9.78 11.75 -15.78
CA LEU A 208 -8.31 11.74 -15.65
C LEU A 208 -7.63 10.53 -16.32
N LEU A 209 -8.39 9.44 -16.46
CA LEU A 209 -8.01 8.20 -17.14
C LEU A 209 -8.45 8.18 -18.61
N ASP A 210 -8.65 9.34 -19.24
CA ASP A 210 -8.90 9.41 -20.68
C ASP A 210 -7.74 8.83 -21.49
N GLY A 211 -8.07 8.14 -22.58
CA GLY A 211 -7.13 7.38 -23.40
C GLY A 211 -6.90 5.92 -22.97
N PHE A 212 -7.33 5.49 -21.79
CA PHE A 212 -7.32 4.06 -21.43
C PHE A 212 -8.51 3.32 -22.04
N PRO A 213 -8.34 2.04 -22.47
CA PRO A 213 -9.43 1.17 -22.88
C PRO A 213 -10.58 1.13 -21.85
N ARG A 214 -11.83 1.31 -22.31
CA ARG A 214 -13.03 1.25 -21.48
C ARG A 214 -14.08 0.30 -22.03
N VAL A 215 -14.75 -0.41 -21.13
CA VAL A 215 -15.86 -1.34 -21.44
C VAL A 215 -16.96 -1.18 -20.40
N GLY A 216 -18.22 -1.34 -20.81
CA GLY A 216 -19.38 -1.38 -19.90
C GLY A 216 -20.32 -0.18 -20.02
N ALA A 217 -21.25 -0.09 -19.07
CA ALA A 217 -22.17 1.03 -18.94
C ALA A 217 -21.53 2.13 -18.09
N ASP A 218 -21.92 3.39 -18.33
CA ASP A 218 -21.43 4.53 -17.55
C ASP A 218 -21.95 4.45 -16.10
N ALA A 219 -21.02 4.24 -15.14
CA ALA A 219 -21.29 4.20 -13.70
C ALA A 219 -21.34 5.61 -13.06
N GLY A 220 -21.39 6.66 -13.90
CA GLY A 220 -21.38 8.04 -13.47
C GLY A 220 -20.00 8.52 -13.02
N PRO A 221 -19.88 9.81 -12.66
CA PRO A 221 -18.58 10.41 -12.36
C PRO A 221 -18.01 9.91 -11.03
N LEU A 222 -16.72 9.57 -11.03
CA LEU A 222 -15.94 9.20 -9.86
C LEU A 222 -15.23 10.45 -9.34
N LEU A 223 -15.98 11.30 -8.63
CA LEU A 223 -15.45 12.56 -8.09
C LEU A 223 -14.59 12.29 -6.86
N LEU A 224 -13.34 12.74 -6.90
CA LEU A 224 -12.46 12.71 -5.73
C LEU A 224 -12.88 13.78 -4.72
N GLY A 225 -12.86 13.41 -3.45
CA GLY A 225 -13.08 14.34 -2.34
C GLY A 225 -11.87 15.22 -2.08
N ALA A 226 -12.05 16.21 -1.21
CA ALA A 226 -10.89 16.83 -0.58
C ALA A 226 -10.15 15.74 0.23
N PRO A 227 -8.80 15.76 0.27
CA PRO A 227 -8.05 14.88 1.15
C PRO A 227 -8.65 14.99 2.54
N ARG A 228 -8.97 13.85 3.15
CA ARG A 228 -9.46 13.85 4.52
C ARG A 228 -8.33 14.43 5.35
N GLU A 229 -8.52 15.63 5.87
CA GLU A 229 -7.58 16.21 6.82
C GLU A 229 -7.43 15.15 7.90
N PRO A 230 -6.21 14.63 8.16
CA PRO A 230 -6.02 13.62 9.18
C PRO A 230 -6.65 14.20 10.41
N ALA A 231 -7.70 13.55 10.93
CA ALA A 231 -8.46 14.07 12.03
C ALA A 231 -7.44 14.40 13.10
N SER A 232 -7.12 15.69 13.25
CA SER A 232 -6.09 16.11 14.18
C SER A 232 -6.64 15.63 15.49
N ALA A 233 -6.03 14.57 16.03
CA ALA A 233 -6.43 14.02 17.29
C ALA A 233 -6.20 15.17 18.25
N GLN A 234 -7.25 15.94 18.51
CA GLN A 234 -7.23 16.91 19.58
C GLN A 234 -7.07 16.01 20.78
N ILE A 235 -5.83 15.93 21.27
CA ILE A 235 -5.54 15.43 22.59
C ILE A 235 -6.24 16.45 23.48
N LEU A 236 -7.54 16.25 23.68
CA LEU A 236 -8.26 16.88 24.76
C LEU A 236 -7.43 16.49 25.99
N PRO A 237 -6.88 17.47 26.73
CA PRO A 237 -6.18 17.16 27.95
C PRO A 237 -7.15 16.31 28.76
N VAL A 238 -6.74 15.07 29.06
CA VAL A 238 -7.46 14.25 30.03
C VAL A 238 -7.48 15.11 31.28
N ALA A 239 -8.65 15.65 31.60
CA ALA A 239 -8.84 16.33 32.86
C ALA A 239 -8.56 15.27 33.92
N GLU A 240 -7.35 15.32 34.48
CA GLU A 240 -7.02 14.55 35.67
C GLU A 240 -8.08 14.92 36.70
N ALA A 241 -8.96 13.96 36.97
CA ALA A 241 -9.81 14.01 38.14
C ALA A 241 -8.86 14.00 39.34
N SER A 242 -8.51 15.21 39.81
CA SER A 242 -7.69 15.44 40.98
C SER A 242 -8.42 14.90 42.21
N ALA A 243 -8.17 13.63 42.51
CA ALA A 243 -8.24 13.11 43.86
C ALA A 243 -6.88 13.40 44.50
N GLY A 244 -6.71 14.63 44.99
CA GLY A 244 -5.44 15.10 45.52
C GLY A 244 -4.96 14.31 46.75
N PRO A 245 -3.67 13.92 46.81
CA PRO A 245 -2.99 13.73 48.07
C PRO A 245 -2.45 15.09 48.57
N LEU A 246 -2.65 15.36 49.87
CA LEU A 246 -2.05 16.47 50.60
C LEU A 246 -0.52 16.46 50.43
N LEU A 247 0.04 17.43 49.71
CA LEU A 247 1.48 17.69 49.67
C LEU A 247 1.80 18.92 50.54
N LEU A 248 2.65 18.71 51.54
CA LEU A 248 3.28 19.76 52.33
C LEU A 248 4.29 20.54 51.46
N PRO A 249 4.37 21.87 51.58
CA PRO A 249 5.33 22.67 50.81
C PRO A 249 6.76 22.38 51.30
N VAL A 250 7.59 21.88 50.40
CA VAL A 250 9.05 21.85 50.56
C VAL A 250 9.59 23.17 50.02
N GLU A 251 10.19 23.95 50.90
CA GLU A 251 10.83 25.23 50.60
C GLU A 251 12.23 24.93 50.02
N LEU A 252 12.42 25.21 48.72
CA LEU A 252 13.73 25.09 48.06
C LEU A 252 14.53 26.39 48.23
N PRO A 253 15.83 26.32 48.55
CA PRO A 253 16.68 27.50 48.63
C PRO A 253 16.92 28.15 47.25
N PRO A 254 17.19 29.47 47.21
CA PRO A 254 17.35 30.21 45.96
C PRO A 254 18.62 29.77 45.19
N PRO A 255 18.59 29.81 43.85
CA PRO A 255 19.75 29.47 43.04
C PRO A 255 20.83 30.55 43.09
N GLU A 256 22.08 30.14 43.33
CA GLU A 256 23.27 30.97 43.11
C GLU A 256 23.51 31.20 41.60
N PRO A 257 23.99 32.38 41.18
CA PRO A 257 24.39 32.63 39.81
C PRO A 257 25.91 32.55 39.68
N ASP A 258 26.45 31.56 38.96
CA ASP A 258 27.64 31.76 38.11
C ASP A 258 27.95 30.49 37.33
N LEU A 259 27.78 30.50 36.01
CA LEU A 259 28.60 29.68 35.14
C LEU A 259 28.93 30.45 33.85
N ALA A 260 30.24 30.56 33.68
CA ALA A 260 31.00 31.23 32.66
C ALA A 260 30.61 30.91 31.20
N ASP A 261 30.85 31.94 30.39
CA ASP A 261 30.85 32.05 28.94
C ASP A 261 31.79 31.02 28.26
N PRO A 262 31.29 30.11 27.39
CA PRO A 262 32.17 29.32 26.52
C PRO A 262 32.54 30.12 25.27
N THR A 263 33.73 30.72 25.32
CA THR A 263 34.43 31.22 24.14
C THR A 263 34.88 30.09 23.21
N GLN A 264 34.53 30.25 21.93
CA GLN A 264 35.19 29.81 20.69
C GLN A 264 35.18 28.31 20.32
N GLY A 265 34.68 28.06 19.10
CA GLY A 265 35.35 27.15 18.19
C GLY A 265 34.50 26.20 17.36
N GLU A 266 33.37 26.62 16.77
CA GLU A 266 32.77 25.85 15.68
C GLU A 266 32.18 26.76 14.62
N ALA A 267 32.56 26.53 13.37
CA ALA A 267 32.16 27.32 12.23
C ALA A 267 30.67 27.13 11.97
N VAL A 268 29.86 28.08 12.44
CA VAL A 268 28.51 28.27 11.94
C VAL A 268 28.63 28.62 10.46
N ILE A 269 28.26 27.67 9.59
CA ILE A 269 28.00 27.95 8.17
C ILE A 269 26.74 28.82 8.15
N VAL A 270 26.94 30.13 8.26
CA VAL A 270 25.91 31.11 7.94
C VAL A 270 25.75 31.04 6.43
N PHE A 271 24.70 30.37 5.97
CA PHE A 271 24.28 30.47 4.57
C PHE A 271 24.15 31.95 4.24
N ALA A 272 25.00 32.43 3.34
CA ALA A 272 24.86 33.76 2.78
C ALA A 272 23.45 33.84 2.19
N SER A 273 22.62 34.72 2.76
CA SER A 273 21.32 35.06 2.20
C SER A 273 21.50 35.36 0.72
N LEU A 274 20.82 34.58 -0.12
CA LEU A 274 20.78 34.77 -1.57
C LEU A 274 20.48 36.24 -1.87
N PRO A 275 21.16 36.87 -2.85
CA PRO A 275 20.90 38.26 -3.18
C PRO A 275 19.41 38.42 -3.53
N ALA A 276 18.71 39.28 -2.76
CA ALA A 276 17.28 39.54 -2.86
C ALA A 276 16.83 40.10 -4.22
N THR A 277 17.75 40.26 -5.17
CA THR A 277 17.51 40.77 -6.52
C THR A 277 17.05 39.71 -7.52
N GLN A 278 16.97 38.42 -7.17
CA GLN A 278 16.58 37.35 -8.12
C GLN A 278 15.20 36.70 -7.92
N LEU A 279 14.41 37.11 -6.92
CA LEU A 279 13.06 36.57 -6.70
C LEU A 279 12.03 37.70 -6.56
N VAL A 280 11.90 38.52 -7.61
CA VAL A 280 10.76 39.44 -7.71
C VAL A 280 9.64 38.71 -8.44
N ALA A 281 8.83 37.97 -7.69
CA ALA A 281 7.51 37.57 -8.17
C ALA A 281 6.70 38.86 -8.39
N GLN A 282 6.40 39.19 -9.64
CA GLN A 282 5.57 40.35 -9.94
C GLN A 282 4.19 40.17 -9.28
N PRO A 283 3.69 41.14 -8.50
CA PRO A 283 2.37 41.05 -7.90
C PRO A 283 1.31 41.10 -9.00
N LEU A 284 0.62 39.98 -9.20
CA LEU A 284 -0.60 39.91 -10.00
C LEU A 284 -1.77 40.44 -9.16
N THR A 285 -2.18 41.68 -9.43
CA THR A 285 -3.48 42.29 -9.05
C THR A 285 -3.78 42.43 -7.55
N SER A 286 -4.15 43.64 -7.11
CA SER A 286 -4.57 43.88 -5.72
C SER A 286 -5.87 43.13 -5.40
N GLY A 287 -5.89 42.37 -4.30
CA GLY A 287 -7.13 41.77 -3.75
C GLY A 287 -7.19 40.24 -3.75
N LEU A 288 -6.16 39.56 -4.27
CA LEU A 288 -6.04 38.10 -4.16
C LEU A 288 -5.07 37.73 -3.02
N PRO A 289 -5.28 36.60 -2.31
CA PRO A 289 -4.37 36.13 -1.28
C PRO A 289 -2.97 35.90 -1.87
N GLN A 290 -1.93 36.24 -1.10
CA GLN A 290 -0.55 36.06 -1.55
C GLN A 290 -0.28 34.57 -1.82
N PRO A 291 0.30 34.21 -2.98
CA PRO A 291 0.68 32.83 -3.22
C PRO A 291 1.81 32.45 -2.28
N SER A 292 1.57 31.47 -1.41
CA SER A 292 2.64 30.82 -0.65
C SER A 292 3.37 29.82 -1.55
N ILE A 293 4.62 30.11 -1.90
CA ILE A 293 5.50 29.15 -2.56
C ILE A 293 6.06 28.23 -1.47
N MET A 294 5.62 26.98 -1.42
CA MET A 294 6.27 25.96 -0.60
C MET A 294 7.51 25.46 -1.36
N VAL A 295 8.69 25.86 -0.90
CA VAL A 295 9.96 25.32 -1.37
C VAL A 295 10.25 24.05 -0.56
N GLY A 296 9.87 22.90 -1.10
CA GLY A 296 10.32 21.60 -0.57
C GLY A 296 11.75 21.34 -1.02
N LEU A 297 12.68 21.16 -0.09
CA LEU A 297 14.00 20.61 -0.39
C LEU A 297 13.81 19.14 -0.78
N VAL A 298 14.05 18.80 -2.05
CA VAL A 298 14.13 17.40 -2.47
C VAL A 298 15.58 16.95 -2.25
N PRO A 299 15.89 16.14 -1.23
CA PRO A 299 17.23 15.59 -1.06
C PRO A 299 17.57 14.74 -2.30
N GLY A 300 18.73 14.98 -2.91
CA GLY A 300 19.22 14.21 -4.07
C GLY A 300 19.31 14.95 -5.39
N LEU A 301 18.80 16.18 -5.52
CA LEU A 301 19.12 17.03 -6.68
C LEU A 301 20.56 17.55 -6.55
N THR A 302 21.49 16.92 -7.26
CA THR A 302 22.85 17.46 -7.44
C THR A 302 22.85 18.53 -8.54
N ASP A 303 23.77 19.50 -8.47
CA ASP A 303 23.95 20.51 -9.54
C ASP A 303 24.25 19.88 -10.91
N ALA A 304 24.68 18.61 -10.94
CA ALA A 304 24.87 17.83 -12.15
C ALA A 304 23.54 17.41 -12.80
N ALA A 305 22.50 17.15 -12.01
CA ALA A 305 21.15 16.80 -12.48
C ALA A 305 20.38 18.01 -13.04
N LEU A 306 20.85 19.23 -12.78
CA LEU A 306 20.23 20.49 -13.22
C LEU A 306 20.85 21.09 -14.50
N LYS A 307 21.81 20.42 -15.13
CA LYS A 307 22.39 20.87 -16.40
C LYS A 307 21.54 20.36 -17.57
N ASP A 308 21.03 21.28 -18.39
CA ASP A 308 20.16 21.01 -19.56
C ASP A 308 20.76 20.03 -20.59
N ASP A 309 22.08 19.80 -20.56
CA ASP A 309 22.80 18.92 -21.48
C ASP A 309 23.26 17.59 -20.84
N ALA A 310 22.85 17.28 -19.60
CA ALA A 310 23.12 15.98 -19.03
C ALA A 310 22.34 14.92 -19.83
N PRO A 311 22.99 13.87 -20.40
CA PRO A 311 22.27 12.80 -21.02
C PRO A 311 21.25 12.26 -20.01
N PRO A 312 19.99 12.03 -20.43
CA PRO A 312 18.97 11.52 -19.52
C PRO A 312 19.57 10.34 -18.75
N PRO A 313 19.54 10.33 -17.40
CA PRO A 313 19.97 9.16 -16.67
C PRO A 313 19.21 7.97 -17.24
N ALA A 314 19.91 6.85 -17.40
CA ALA A 314 19.34 5.63 -17.94
C ALA A 314 18.01 5.38 -17.22
N GLU A 315 16.97 5.00 -17.97
CA GLU A 315 15.58 4.98 -17.48
C GLU A 315 15.38 4.09 -16.25
N ASP A 316 16.34 3.20 -15.95
CA ASP A 316 16.39 2.33 -14.77
C ASP A 316 16.79 3.06 -13.45
N ASP A 317 17.32 4.29 -13.51
CA ASP A 317 17.87 5.00 -12.35
C ASP A 317 16.90 6.04 -11.72
N ARG A 318 15.69 6.23 -12.26
CA ARG A 318 14.86 7.41 -11.94
C ARG A 318 13.99 7.30 -10.70
N GLN A 319 13.91 6.14 -10.07
CA GLN A 319 13.48 6.03 -8.69
C GLN A 319 14.36 4.97 -8.03
N PRO A 320 15.06 5.28 -6.92
CA PRO A 320 15.66 4.23 -6.12
C PRO A 320 14.51 3.38 -5.59
N SER A 321 14.19 2.31 -6.31
CA SER A 321 13.24 1.31 -5.83
C SER A 321 13.85 0.77 -4.54
N ILE A 322 13.21 1.04 -3.41
CA ILE A 322 13.74 0.61 -2.11
C ILE A 322 13.49 -0.89 -2.04
N THR A 323 14.44 -1.67 -2.54
CA THR A 323 14.36 -3.13 -2.55
C THR A 323 14.64 -3.70 -1.16
N TRP A 324 14.14 -4.91 -0.89
CA TRP A 324 14.35 -5.59 0.38
C TRP A 324 15.83 -5.80 0.72
N ASN A 325 16.70 -5.89 -0.29
CA ASN A 325 18.13 -6.11 -0.15
C ASN A 325 18.96 -4.82 -0.07
N ASP A 326 18.35 -3.64 -0.22
CA ASP A 326 19.04 -2.35 -0.04
C ASP A 326 19.08 -1.99 1.45
N LEU A 327 20.11 -2.49 2.14
CA LEU A 327 20.30 -2.24 3.56
C LEU A 327 20.65 -0.78 3.87
N ASP A 328 21.47 -0.16 3.03
CA ASP A 328 21.98 1.19 3.28
C ASP A 328 20.84 2.20 3.17
N THR A 329 19.98 2.07 2.15
CA THR A 329 18.78 2.91 2.02
C THR A 329 17.81 2.70 3.18
N ARG A 330 17.57 1.44 3.61
CA ARG A 330 16.70 1.16 4.78
C ARG A 330 17.24 1.79 6.07
N ARG A 331 18.55 1.74 6.30
CA ARG A 331 19.19 2.35 7.48
C ARG A 331 19.16 3.87 7.43
N LEU A 332 19.45 4.45 6.27
CA LEU A 332 19.35 5.90 6.06
C LEU A 332 17.92 6.37 6.34
N LEU A 333 16.93 5.70 5.76
CA LEU A 333 15.52 6.04 5.98
C LEU A 333 15.10 5.91 7.45
N ARG A 334 15.57 4.85 8.14
CA ARG A 334 15.30 4.69 9.58
C ARG A 334 15.93 5.82 10.40
N ALA A 335 17.15 6.25 10.06
CA ALA A 335 17.87 7.31 10.75
C ALA A 335 17.24 8.69 10.50
N GLU A 336 16.82 8.97 9.26
CA GLU A 336 16.24 10.26 8.86
C GLU A 336 14.77 10.40 9.26
N ASN A 337 13.97 9.34 9.10
CA ASN A 337 12.53 9.36 9.37
C ASN A 337 12.04 8.00 9.91
N ALA A 338 12.27 7.78 11.20
CA ALA A 338 11.87 6.54 11.87
C ALA A 338 10.36 6.25 11.76
N ALA A 339 9.49 7.27 11.80
CA ALA A 339 8.05 7.10 11.72
C ALA A 339 7.62 6.57 10.34
N LEU A 340 8.12 7.18 9.26
CA LEU A 340 7.88 6.70 7.90
C LEU A 340 8.44 5.30 7.70
N PHE A 341 9.65 5.04 8.20
CA PHE A 341 10.24 3.70 8.15
C PHE A 341 9.32 2.65 8.79
N GLN A 342 8.77 2.91 9.99
CA GLN A 342 7.83 1.96 10.62
C GLN A 342 6.59 1.72 9.74
N THR A 343 5.96 2.78 9.21
CA THR A 343 4.81 2.67 8.30
C THR A 343 5.13 1.80 7.08
N LEU A 344 6.31 1.95 6.48
CA LEU A 344 6.73 1.15 5.34
C LEU A 344 7.01 -0.32 5.71
N VAL A 345 7.61 -0.58 6.87
CA VAL A 345 7.78 -1.97 7.35
C VAL A 345 6.41 -2.61 7.62
N ASP A 346 5.51 -1.90 8.29
CA ASP A 346 4.14 -2.36 8.58
C ASP A 346 3.34 -2.64 7.29
N GLY A 347 3.49 -1.77 6.28
CA GLY A 347 2.89 -1.95 4.95
C GLY A 347 3.55 -3.02 4.08
N GLY A 348 4.64 -3.64 4.55
CA GLY A 348 5.36 -4.67 3.80
C GLY A 348 6.13 -4.14 2.58
N ALA A 349 6.45 -2.84 2.55
CA ALA A 349 7.19 -2.22 1.44
C ALA A 349 8.58 -2.83 1.25
N PHE A 350 9.17 -3.37 2.31
CA PHE A 350 10.48 -4.05 2.27
C PHE A 350 10.36 -5.57 2.18
N ASP A 351 9.16 -6.13 2.06
CA ASP A 351 9.02 -7.58 2.03
C ASP A 351 9.65 -8.15 0.76
N PRO A 352 10.44 -9.24 0.87
CA PRO A 352 10.94 -9.92 -0.30
C PRO A 352 9.79 -10.53 -1.12
N PRO A 353 10.00 -10.83 -2.41
CA PRO A 353 9.11 -11.72 -3.15
C PRO A 353 8.94 -13.06 -2.41
N GLN A 354 7.77 -13.71 -2.52
CA GLN A 354 7.50 -14.96 -1.79
C GLN A 354 8.54 -16.07 -2.06
N GLY A 355 9.02 -16.18 -3.30
CA GLY A 355 10.06 -17.14 -3.68
C GLY A 355 11.46 -16.82 -3.11
N GLU A 356 11.66 -15.62 -2.57
CA GLU A 356 12.94 -15.13 -2.02
C GLU A 356 12.90 -14.98 -0.49
N LEU A 357 11.75 -15.19 0.16
CA LEU A 357 11.58 -14.98 1.59
C LEU A 357 12.62 -15.73 2.45
N VAL A 358 12.90 -16.99 2.11
CA VAL A 358 13.89 -17.79 2.84
C VAL A 358 15.30 -17.23 2.68
N VAL A 359 15.67 -16.87 1.45
CA VAL A 359 16.98 -16.26 1.14
C VAL A 359 17.14 -14.94 1.89
N ALA A 360 16.11 -14.11 1.91
CA ALA A 360 16.10 -12.83 2.61
C ALA A 360 16.26 -13.00 4.13
N LEU A 361 15.51 -13.93 4.74
CA LEU A 361 15.64 -14.26 6.17
C LEU A 361 17.06 -14.77 6.51
N GLN A 362 17.60 -15.70 5.73
CA GLN A 362 18.97 -16.20 5.91
C GLN A 362 20.01 -15.09 5.75
N THR A 363 19.79 -14.16 4.81
CA THR A 363 20.67 -13.00 4.58
C THR A 363 20.71 -12.09 5.80
N GLU A 364 19.55 -11.70 6.33
CA GLU A 364 19.48 -10.87 7.54
C GLU A 364 20.10 -11.56 8.75
N LEU A 365 19.79 -12.84 8.98
CA LEU A 365 20.39 -13.61 10.07
C LEU A 365 21.91 -13.77 9.93
N THR A 366 22.43 -13.94 8.71
CA THR A 366 23.88 -14.03 8.46
C THR A 366 24.56 -12.71 8.78
N ARG A 367 23.96 -11.60 8.34
CA ARG A 367 24.46 -10.25 8.58
C ARG A 367 24.57 -9.94 10.07
N MET A 368 23.58 -10.36 10.86
CA MET A 368 23.53 -10.24 12.32
C MET A 368 24.39 -11.30 13.05
N GLN A 369 25.14 -12.13 12.30
CA GLN A 369 25.97 -13.24 12.81
C GLN A 369 25.18 -14.32 13.57
N CYS A 370 23.86 -14.33 13.45
CA CYS A 370 22.97 -15.31 14.09
C CYS A 370 22.90 -16.61 13.29
N TYR A 371 23.15 -16.56 11.98
CA TYR A 371 23.25 -17.70 11.09
C TYR A 371 24.67 -17.81 10.51
N ASN A 372 25.28 -18.98 10.60
CA ASN A 372 26.68 -19.20 10.24
C ASN A 372 26.88 -20.22 9.11
N ARG A 373 25.81 -20.58 8.42
CA ARG A 373 25.85 -21.47 7.25
C ARG A 373 25.71 -20.65 5.97
N GLY A 374 25.91 -21.30 4.82
CA GLY A 374 25.65 -20.66 3.53
C GLY A 374 24.17 -20.32 3.35
N ILE A 375 23.91 -19.26 2.59
CA ILE A 375 22.57 -18.89 2.14
C ILE A 375 22.24 -19.82 0.98
N ASP A 376 21.27 -20.72 1.17
CA ASP A 376 20.91 -21.79 0.24
C ASP A 376 19.44 -21.76 -0.17
N GLY A 377 18.61 -20.92 0.47
CA GLY A 377 17.17 -20.87 0.20
C GLY A 377 16.38 -22.01 0.85
N ASP A 378 17.03 -22.88 1.62
CA ASP A 378 16.39 -24.01 2.30
C ASP A 378 16.05 -23.65 3.76
N TRP A 379 14.77 -23.74 4.13
CA TRP A 379 14.33 -23.50 5.51
C TRP A 379 14.36 -24.79 6.32
N GLY A 380 15.47 -25.03 7.02
CA GLY A 380 15.66 -26.21 7.86
C GLY A 380 16.07 -25.88 9.29
N LYS A 381 16.50 -26.92 10.02
CA LYS A 381 16.98 -26.82 11.41
C LYS A 381 18.03 -25.72 11.60
N GLY A 382 18.94 -25.54 10.64
CA GLY A 382 19.97 -24.50 10.70
C GLY A 382 19.39 -23.09 10.74
N SER A 383 18.44 -22.78 9.86
CA SER A 383 17.75 -21.48 9.83
C SER A 383 16.95 -21.26 11.11
N GLN A 384 16.22 -22.28 11.58
CA GLN A 384 15.48 -22.24 12.84
C GLN A 384 16.38 -22.00 14.06
N ASP A 385 17.56 -22.63 14.11
CA ASP A 385 18.55 -22.39 15.17
C ASP A 385 19.10 -20.96 15.10
N GLY A 386 19.23 -20.38 13.90
CA GLY A 386 19.60 -18.97 13.71
C GLY A 386 18.55 -17.99 14.22
N VAL A 387 17.26 -18.26 13.96
CA VAL A 387 16.14 -17.49 14.52
C VAL A 387 16.18 -17.50 16.04
N LYS A 388 16.35 -18.68 16.67
CA LYS A 388 16.42 -18.77 18.14
C LYS A 388 17.56 -17.93 18.70
N ARG A 389 18.76 -18.01 18.12
CA ARG A 389 19.90 -17.20 18.55
C ARG A 389 19.63 -15.71 18.45
N TYR A 390 18.96 -15.27 17.38
CA TYR A 390 18.56 -13.88 17.23
C TYR A 390 17.62 -13.44 18.37
N PHE A 391 16.55 -14.18 18.64
CA PHE A 391 15.60 -13.84 19.69
C PHE A 391 16.22 -13.92 21.09
N ASP A 392 17.11 -14.89 21.33
CA ASP A 392 17.89 -14.99 22.56
C ASP A 392 18.83 -13.78 22.73
N ALA A 393 19.50 -13.33 21.66
CA ALA A 393 20.39 -12.16 21.69
C ALA A 393 19.62 -10.83 21.83
N ALA A 394 18.42 -10.74 21.27
CA ALA A 394 17.54 -9.59 21.34
C ALA A 394 16.73 -9.50 22.66
N ASP A 395 16.87 -10.49 23.54
CA ASP A 395 16.07 -10.67 24.78
C ASP A 395 14.55 -10.57 24.50
N MET A 396 14.11 -11.28 23.46
CA MET A 396 12.71 -11.29 23.00
C MET A 396 12.10 -12.69 23.11
N PRO A 397 10.78 -12.80 23.35
CA PRO A 397 10.08 -14.07 23.27
C PRO A 397 10.25 -14.72 21.88
N GLN A 398 10.58 -16.00 21.84
CA GLN A 398 10.74 -16.73 20.58
C GLN A 398 9.38 -16.88 19.88
N PRO A 399 9.28 -16.53 18.59
CA PRO A 399 8.05 -16.68 17.81
C PRO A 399 7.93 -18.11 17.26
N ALA A 400 6.97 -18.32 16.36
CA ALA A 400 6.98 -19.48 15.47
C ALA A 400 8.27 -19.50 14.62
N LEU A 401 8.84 -20.68 14.41
CA LEU A 401 10.10 -20.87 13.70
C LEU A 401 9.93 -21.04 12.18
N GLU A 402 8.73 -20.77 11.66
CA GLU A 402 8.40 -20.84 10.23
C GLU A 402 8.85 -19.57 9.50
N PRO A 403 9.22 -19.67 8.20
CA PRO A 403 9.64 -18.51 7.44
C PRO A 403 8.40 -17.68 7.07
N THR A 404 8.25 -16.53 7.72
CA THR A 404 7.10 -15.63 7.52
C THR A 404 7.55 -14.21 7.23
N PHE A 405 6.71 -13.41 6.57
CA PHE A 405 6.97 -12.00 6.35
C PHE A 405 7.07 -11.23 7.67
N ASP A 406 6.27 -11.59 8.68
CA ASP A 406 6.33 -10.98 10.01
C ASP A 406 7.69 -11.22 10.69
N LEU A 407 8.27 -12.42 10.52
CA LEU A 407 9.62 -12.71 10.99
C LEU A 407 10.66 -11.83 10.29
N PHE A 408 10.54 -11.66 8.96
CA PHE A 408 11.45 -10.80 8.20
C PHE A 408 11.33 -9.34 8.65
N ARG A 409 10.10 -8.80 8.73
CA ARG A 409 9.83 -7.44 9.22
C ARG A 409 10.37 -7.22 10.63
N THR A 410 10.31 -8.24 11.50
CA THR A 410 10.92 -8.18 12.84
C THR A 410 12.43 -7.94 12.75
N PHE A 411 13.15 -8.69 11.90
CA PHE A 411 14.58 -8.49 11.67
C PHE A 411 14.88 -7.11 11.08
N VAL A 412 14.03 -6.61 10.18
CA VAL A 412 14.17 -5.27 9.60
C VAL A 412 13.95 -4.16 10.63
N ARG A 413 13.10 -4.35 11.64
CA ARG A 413 12.92 -3.35 12.72
C ARG A 413 14.09 -3.30 13.68
N ARG A 414 14.73 -4.44 13.93
CA ARG A 414 15.83 -4.61 14.88
C ARG A 414 17.00 -5.29 14.19
N ASP A 415 17.59 -4.54 13.25
CA ASP A 415 18.64 -5.00 12.35
C ASP A 415 20.05 -4.82 12.96
N ASP A 416 20.11 -4.29 14.18
CA ASP A 416 21.27 -3.97 15.00
C ASP A 416 21.66 -5.07 15.99
N VAL A 417 20.89 -6.16 16.04
CA VAL A 417 21.19 -7.33 16.88
C VAL A 417 22.46 -8.02 16.36
N GLU A 418 23.41 -8.26 17.25
CA GLU A 418 24.61 -9.05 16.97
C GLU A 418 24.62 -10.31 17.83
N CYS A 419 24.58 -11.48 17.19
CA CYS A 419 24.68 -12.73 17.91
C CYS A 419 26.14 -13.02 18.30
N PRO A 420 26.41 -13.43 19.55
CA PRO A 420 27.77 -13.74 19.97
C PRO A 420 28.34 -14.88 19.13
N VAL A 421 29.52 -14.64 18.55
CA VAL A 421 30.24 -15.67 17.80
C VAL A 421 30.52 -16.82 18.74
N VAL A 422 29.84 -17.95 18.50
CA VAL A 422 30.10 -19.17 19.26
C VAL A 422 31.52 -19.60 18.89
N ALA A 423 32.47 -19.34 19.80
CA ALA A 423 33.86 -19.74 19.62
C ALA A 423 33.85 -21.21 19.21
N ALA A 424 34.39 -21.50 18.02
CA ALA A 424 34.44 -22.85 17.51
C ALA A 424 35.07 -23.71 18.60
N ALA A 425 34.27 -24.59 19.21
CA ALA A 425 34.74 -25.46 20.28
C ALA A 425 36.00 -26.13 19.76
N THR A 426 37.12 -25.90 20.45
CA THR A 426 38.43 -26.39 20.05
C THR A 426 38.27 -27.84 19.65
N VAL A 427 38.59 -28.12 18.37
CA VAL A 427 38.45 -29.46 17.79
C VAL A 427 39.07 -30.42 18.79
N ARG A 428 38.21 -31.20 19.45
CA ARG A 428 38.63 -32.16 20.47
C ARG A 428 39.67 -33.03 19.78
N THR A 429 40.93 -32.92 20.19
CA THR A 429 41.99 -33.76 19.64
C THR A 429 41.49 -35.20 19.67
N PRO A 430 41.54 -35.93 18.55
CA PRO A 430 41.00 -37.27 18.51
C PRO A 430 41.68 -38.07 19.62
N ARG A 431 40.89 -38.46 20.64
CA ARG A 431 41.36 -39.32 21.72
C ARG A 431 41.92 -40.57 21.02
N PRO A 432 43.21 -40.94 21.25
CA PRO A 432 43.77 -42.12 20.61
C PRO A 432 42.85 -43.31 20.90
N ALA A 433 42.42 -43.96 19.82
CA ALA A 433 41.56 -45.14 19.90
C ALA A 433 42.29 -46.20 20.72
N VAL A 434 41.79 -46.48 21.93
CA VAL A 434 42.24 -47.64 22.69
C VAL A 434 41.74 -48.86 21.94
N THR A 435 42.63 -49.49 21.19
CA THR A 435 42.40 -50.74 20.49
C THR A 435 42.31 -51.87 21.51
N ASN A 436 41.14 -52.05 22.12
CA ASN A 436 40.79 -53.33 22.73
C ASN A 436 40.54 -54.34 21.61
N ARG A 437 41.65 -54.91 21.12
CA ARG A 437 41.71 -56.06 20.22
C ARG A 437 41.22 -57.29 20.98
N ALA A 438 39.90 -57.40 21.16
CA ALA A 438 39.28 -58.65 21.57
C ALA A 438 39.24 -59.58 20.35
N ASN A 439 39.96 -60.68 20.51
CA ASN A 439 40.22 -61.71 19.54
C ASN A 439 39.03 -62.68 19.50
N THR A 440 38.16 -62.60 18.50
CA THR A 440 37.20 -63.69 18.20
C THR A 440 36.92 -63.80 16.70
N GLY A 441 37.41 -64.89 16.11
CA GLY A 441 36.58 -65.78 15.30
C GLY A 441 36.15 -65.30 13.91
N SER A 442 37.01 -65.57 12.95
CA SER A 442 36.73 -65.84 11.53
C SER A 442 35.30 -66.27 11.19
N ARG A 443 34.61 -65.49 10.35
CA ARG A 443 33.73 -66.03 9.29
C ARG A 443 33.76 -65.11 8.09
N ALA A 444 34.49 -65.54 7.06
CA ALA A 444 34.58 -64.87 5.77
C ALA A 444 33.22 -64.91 5.05
N THR A 445 32.66 -63.74 4.76
CA THR A 445 31.58 -63.56 3.78
C THR A 445 32.17 -63.18 2.42
N PRO A 446 31.67 -63.73 1.30
CA PRO A 446 32.23 -63.48 -0.01
C PRO A 446 32.03 -62.03 -0.47
N LYS A 447 33.07 -61.49 -1.11
CA LYS A 447 33.13 -60.21 -1.80
C LYS A 447 32.04 -60.11 -2.89
N PRO A 448 31.13 -59.12 -2.85
CA PRO A 448 30.22 -58.87 -3.96
C PRO A 448 31.01 -58.40 -5.19
N ALA A 449 30.69 -58.98 -6.34
CA ALA A 449 31.26 -58.61 -7.63
C ALA A 449 30.93 -57.13 -7.98
N PRO A 450 31.82 -56.43 -8.73
CA PRO A 450 31.56 -55.07 -9.19
C PRO A 450 30.35 -55.05 -10.12
N LYS A 451 29.39 -54.15 -9.83
CA LYS A 451 28.25 -53.89 -10.72
C LYS A 451 28.76 -53.34 -12.06
N PRO A 452 28.18 -53.76 -13.20
CA PRO A 452 28.53 -53.23 -14.51
C PRO A 452 28.23 -51.73 -14.57
N VAL A 453 29.19 -50.96 -15.09
CA VAL A 453 28.99 -49.57 -15.50
C VAL A 453 27.98 -49.59 -16.65
N VAL A 454 26.78 -49.08 -16.40
CA VAL A 454 25.80 -48.81 -17.46
C VAL A 454 26.27 -47.56 -18.18
N THR A 455 26.87 -47.73 -19.35
CA THR A 455 27.16 -46.67 -20.30
C THR A 455 25.86 -45.94 -20.62
N ARG A 456 25.77 -44.67 -20.23
CA ARG A 456 24.66 -43.78 -20.57
C ARG A 456 24.60 -43.68 -22.09
N ALA A 457 23.52 -44.22 -22.68
CA ALA A 457 23.26 -44.11 -24.10
C ALA A 457 23.08 -42.64 -24.50
N GLU A 458 23.76 -42.27 -25.57
CA GLU A 458 23.68 -40.99 -26.26
C GLU A 458 22.23 -40.71 -26.72
N PRO A 459 21.67 -39.51 -26.51
CA PRO A 459 20.31 -39.20 -26.93
C PRO A 459 20.20 -39.19 -28.45
N LYS A 460 19.33 -40.06 -28.98
CA LYS A 460 18.95 -40.08 -30.40
C LYS A 460 18.26 -38.76 -30.77
N PRO A 461 18.63 -38.08 -31.87
CA PRO A 461 17.96 -36.86 -32.32
C PRO A 461 16.48 -37.12 -32.61
N ALA A 462 15.61 -36.30 -32.03
CA ALA A 462 14.17 -36.33 -32.29
C ALA A 462 13.88 -35.99 -33.76
N ALA A 463 13.08 -36.84 -34.40
CA ALA A 463 12.62 -36.66 -35.76
C ALA A 463 11.69 -35.44 -35.86
N LYS A 464 11.92 -34.61 -36.89
CA LYS A 464 11.07 -33.46 -37.23
C LYS A 464 9.64 -33.93 -37.56
N PRO A 465 8.58 -33.34 -36.97
CA PRO A 465 7.23 -33.57 -37.44
C PRO A 465 7.04 -32.94 -38.83
N THR A 466 6.64 -33.77 -39.79
CA THR A 466 6.22 -33.33 -41.13
C THR A 466 4.75 -32.96 -41.07
N THR A 467 4.46 -31.67 -40.89
CA THR A 467 3.10 -31.13 -40.98
C THR A 467 2.73 -31.01 -42.47
N LYS A 468 1.95 -31.96 -42.99
CA LYS A 468 1.25 -31.80 -44.26
C LYS A 468 0.05 -30.88 -44.04
N PHE A 469 0.18 -29.61 -44.43
CA PHE A 469 -0.95 -28.72 -44.62
C PHE A 469 -1.67 -29.11 -45.92
N GLY A 470 -2.83 -29.74 -45.78
CA GLY A 470 -3.78 -29.90 -46.87
C GLY A 470 -4.55 -28.60 -47.07
N VAL A 471 -4.23 -27.88 -48.16
CA VAL A 471 -5.04 -26.78 -48.69
C VAL A 471 -6.22 -27.38 -49.44
N GLY A 472 -7.42 -27.30 -48.85
CA GLY A 472 -8.68 -27.59 -49.51
C GLY A 472 -9.38 -26.31 -49.92
N ILE A 473 -9.17 -25.87 -51.17
CA ILE A 473 -9.99 -24.85 -51.82
C ILE A 473 -11.27 -25.55 -52.31
N GLY A 474 -12.39 -25.29 -51.66
CA GLY A 474 -13.72 -25.66 -52.12
C GLY A 474 -14.45 -24.43 -52.65
N LEU A 475 -14.41 -24.24 -53.97
CA LEU A 475 -15.38 -23.43 -54.71
C LEU A 475 -16.66 -24.26 -54.87
N ARG A 476 -17.79 -23.73 -54.43
CA ARG A 476 -19.10 -23.85 -55.10
C ARG A 476 -20.05 -22.76 -54.61
#